data_AF-A0A2V8D346-F1
#
_entry.id   AF-A0A2V8D346-F1
#
_cell.length_a   1.000
_cell.length_b   1.000
_cell.length_c   1.000
_cell.angle_alpha   90.00
_cell.angle_beta   90.00
_cell.angle_gamma   90.00
#
_symmetry.space_group_name_H-M   'P 1'
#
loop_
_entity.id
_entity.type
_entity.pdbx_description
1 polymer ?
#
loop_
_entity_poly.entity_id
_entity_poly.type
_entity_poly.pdbx_seq_one_letter_code
_entity_poly.pdbx_strand_id
1 'polypeptide(L)'
;MSLLIRSGTIVTMNDAFEVLEGDVSISGGRIAAIHPTITTPHDRIVDANGGYVLPGFVQTHVHLCQTLFRGYADDLTLMDWLRLRV
;
A
#
# COMPACT_ATOMS: atom_id res chain seq x y z
N MET A 1 -1.82 8.50 19.03
CA MET A 1 -0.53 7.99 18.51
C MET A 1 -0.26 8.66 17.18
N SER A 2 0.88 9.33 17.03
CA SER A 2 1.35 9.98 15.81
C SER A 2 2.52 9.21 15.17
N LEU A 3 2.59 9.24 13.85
CA LEU A 3 3.62 8.59 13.05
C LEU A 3 4.20 9.59 12.05
N LEU A 4 5.51 9.63 11.92
CA LEU A 4 6.21 10.32 10.84
C LEU A 4 6.87 9.30 9.93
N ILE A 5 6.60 9.37 8.63
CA ILE A 5 7.43 8.72 7.60
C ILE A 5 8.32 9.81 7.01
N ARG A 6 9.64 9.69 7.11
CA ARG A 6 10.57 10.74 6.65
C ARG A 6 11.44 10.31 5.49
N SER A 7 11.98 11.29 4.76
CA SER A 7 12.97 11.09 3.68
C SER A 7 12.47 10.17 2.56
N GLY A 8 11.21 10.31 2.13
CA GLY A 8 10.60 9.46 1.11
C GLY A 8 10.29 10.17 -0.20
N THR A 9 10.31 9.40 -1.29
CA THR A 9 9.69 9.77 -2.57
C THR A 9 8.20 9.38 -2.51
N ILE A 10 7.34 10.36 -2.36
CA ILE A 10 5.91 10.20 -2.09
C ILE A 10 5.14 10.22 -3.40
N VAL A 11 4.58 9.07 -3.77
CA VAL A 11 3.74 8.91 -4.95
C VAL A 11 2.29 9.14 -4.54
N THR A 12 1.77 10.35 -4.78
CA THR A 12 0.49 10.78 -4.17
C THR A 12 -0.74 10.08 -4.75
N MET A 13 -0.69 9.72 -6.04
CA MET A 13 -1.86 9.27 -6.81
C MET A 13 -3.04 10.27 -6.76
N ASN A 14 -2.76 11.57 -6.61
CA ASN A 14 -3.77 12.61 -6.77
C ASN A 14 -4.08 12.85 -8.26
N ASP A 15 -5.08 13.68 -8.58
CA ASP A 15 -5.52 13.94 -9.95
C ASP A 15 -4.42 14.52 -10.87
N ALA A 16 -3.39 15.14 -10.28
CA ALA A 16 -2.26 15.71 -10.99
C ALA A 16 -1.07 14.74 -11.10
N PHE A 17 -1.15 13.54 -10.51
CA PHE A 17 -0.08 12.55 -10.43
C PHE A 17 1.23 13.12 -9.87
N GLU A 18 1.14 14.00 -8.87
CA GLU A 18 2.32 14.62 -8.27
C GLU A 18 3.17 13.58 -7.53
N VAL A 19 4.48 13.70 -7.71
CA VAL A 19 5.51 12.99 -6.92
C VAL A 19 6.26 14.02 -6.10
N LEU A 20 6.26 13.83 -4.78
CA LEU A 20 6.83 14.77 -3.83
C LEU A 20 8.03 14.14 -3.13
N GLU A 21 8.99 14.95 -2.71
CA GLU A 21 10.10 14.51 -1.86
C GLU A 21 9.88 15.08 -0.46
N GLY A 22 9.95 14.22 0.57
CA GLY A 22 9.90 14.67 1.95
C GLY A 22 9.23 13.71 2.91
N ASP A 23 8.47 14.28 3.84
CA ASP A 23 7.94 13.62 5.01
C ASP A 23 6.40 13.60 4.99
N VAL A 24 5.82 12.52 5.52
CA VAL A 24 4.37 12.33 5.72
C VAL A 24 4.09 12.21 7.21
N SER A 25 3.37 13.17 7.77
CA SER A 25 2.88 13.14 9.15
C SER A 25 1.50 12.50 9.19
N ILE A 26 1.31 11.57 10.13
CA ILE A 26 0.08 10.83 10.37
C ILE A 26 -0.32 11.03 11.83
N SER A 27 -1.56 11.43 12.06
CA SER A 27 -2.14 11.59 13.40
C SER A 27 -3.57 11.08 13.42
N GLY A 28 -3.92 10.29 14.44
CA GLY A 28 -5.27 9.73 14.57
C GLY A 28 -5.69 8.84 13.39
N GLY A 29 -4.72 8.17 12.74
CA GLY A 29 -4.96 7.32 11.57
C GLY A 29 -5.24 8.09 10.27
N ARG A 30 -4.99 9.40 10.22
CA ARG A 30 -5.16 10.24 9.02
C ARG A 30 -3.86 10.94 8.68
N ILE A 31 -3.64 11.22 7.40
CA ILE A 31 -2.56 12.11 6.95
C ILE A 31 -2.86 13.50 7.50
N ALA A 32 -1.94 14.03 8.31
CA ALA A 32 -2.05 15.35 8.93
C ALA A 32 -1.31 16.42 8.10
N ALA A 33 -0.16 16.06 7.52
CA ALA A 33 0.61 16.96 6.68
C ALA A 33 1.57 16.18 5.76
N ILE A 34 1.94 16.80 4.63
CA ILE A 34 3.03 16.38 3.75
C ILE A 34 3.90 17.60 3.50
N HIS A 35 5.21 17.50 3.78
CA HIS A 35 6.15 18.62 3.62
C HIS A 35 7.58 18.11 3.34
N PRO A 36 8.46 18.93 2.74
CA PRO A 36 9.86 18.54 2.50
C PRO A 36 10.62 18.14 3.77
N THR A 37 10.25 18.71 4.92
CA THR A 37 10.85 18.39 6.23
C THR A 37 9.86 18.72 7.33
N ILE A 38 9.67 17.80 8.29
CA ILE A 38 8.83 18.00 9.47
C ILE A 38 9.67 17.81 10.73
N THR A 39 9.76 18.86 11.53
CA THR A 39 10.57 18.88 12.76
C THR A 39 9.77 18.68 14.04
N THR A 40 8.43 18.59 13.95
CA THR A 40 7.58 18.38 15.11
C THR A 40 7.77 16.96 15.68
N PRO A 41 7.74 16.79 17.02
CA PRO A 41 7.85 15.47 17.63
C PRO A 41 6.70 14.53 17.22
N HIS A 42 7.02 13.26 17.01
CA HIS A 42 6.05 12.19 16.74
C HIS A 42 6.35 10.98 17.63
N ASP A 43 5.31 10.22 18.00
CA ASP A 43 5.46 9.04 18.87
C ASP A 43 6.31 7.95 18.20
N ARG A 44 6.20 7.83 16.88
CA ARG A 44 6.96 6.89 16.06
C ARG A 44 7.50 7.56 14.80
N ILE A 45 8.75 7.26 14.46
CA ILE A 45 9.39 7.70 13.23
C ILE A 45 9.79 6.47 12.42
N VAL A 46 9.50 6.49 11.12
CA VAL A 46 9.95 5.52 10.13
C VAL A 46 10.75 6.28 9.08
N ASP A 47 12.02 5.94 8.92
CA ASP A 47 12.86 6.51 7.87
C ASP A 47 12.70 5.69 6.58
N ALA A 48 12.21 6.32 5.53
CA ALA A 48 12.09 5.69 4.21
C ALA A 48 13.46 5.55 3.52
N ASN A 49 14.49 6.27 3.96
CA ASN A 49 15.85 6.23 3.40
C ASN A 49 15.89 6.41 1.86
N GLY A 50 15.11 7.35 1.32
CA GLY A 50 14.96 7.56 -0.13
C GLY A 50 14.08 6.53 -0.82
N GLY A 51 13.39 5.67 -0.07
CA GLY A 51 12.39 4.74 -0.58
C GLY A 51 11.08 5.41 -0.96
N TYR A 52 10.20 4.64 -1.60
CA TYR A 52 8.91 5.14 -2.07
C TYR A 52 7.81 4.99 -1.02
N VAL A 53 7.00 6.03 -0.87
CA VAL A 53 5.78 6.03 -0.05
C VAL A 53 4.58 6.10 -0.99
N LEU A 54 3.74 5.07 -0.99
CA LEU A 54 2.58 4.99 -1.87
C LEU A 54 1.31 4.69 -1.06
N PRO A 55 0.12 5.05 -1.57
CA PRO A 55 -1.13 4.50 -1.08
C PRO A 55 -1.10 2.97 -1.08
N GLY A 56 -1.72 2.36 -0.07
CA GLY A 56 -1.90 0.91 -0.05
C GLY A 56 -2.75 0.44 -1.23
N PHE A 57 -2.40 -0.71 -1.80
CA PHE A 57 -3.18 -1.28 -2.90
C PHE A 57 -4.58 -1.70 -2.45
N VAL A 58 -5.59 -1.42 -3.28
CA VAL A 58 -6.97 -1.84 -3.06
C VAL A 58 -7.24 -3.10 -3.89
N GLN A 59 -7.38 -4.24 -3.21
CA GLN A 59 -7.77 -5.50 -3.84
C GLN A 59 -9.30 -5.55 -3.96
N THR A 60 -9.82 -5.31 -5.16
CA THR A 60 -11.28 -5.21 -5.40
C THR A 60 -11.98 -6.56 -5.48
N HIS A 61 -11.25 -7.64 -5.76
CA HIS A 61 -11.81 -8.99 -5.88
C HIS A 61 -10.78 -10.06 -5.50
N VAL A 62 -11.17 -11.02 -4.67
CA VAL A 62 -10.33 -12.18 -4.32
C VAL A 62 -11.19 -13.34 -3.84
N HIS A 63 -10.86 -14.56 -4.30
CA HIS A 63 -11.36 -15.80 -3.71
C HIS A 63 -10.36 -16.29 -2.67
N LEU A 64 -10.40 -15.74 -1.46
CA LEU A 64 -9.35 -15.92 -0.45
C LEU A 64 -9.03 -17.40 -0.16
N CYS A 65 -10.06 -18.24 0.03
CA CYS A 65 -9.90 -19.66 0.33
C CYS A 65 -9.18 -20.44 -0.79
N GLN A 66 -9.25 -19.98 -2.04
CA GLN A 66 -8.59 -20.64 -3.16
C GLN A 66 -7.07 -20.50 -3.16
N THR A 67 -6.52 -19.66 -2.28
CA THR A 67 -5.06 -19.57 -2.07
C THR A 67 -4.45 -20.91 -1.64
N LEU A 68 -5.22 -21.76 -0.95
CA LEU A 68 -4.79 -23.10 -0.56
C LEU A 68 -4.55 -24.04 -1.75
N PHE A 69 -5.17 -23.74 -2.90
CA PHE A 69 -5.09 -24.53 -4.14
C PHE A 69 -4.25 -23.82 -5.22
N ARG A 70 -3.36 -22.90 -4.82
CA ARG A 70 -2.53 -22.15 -5.77
C ARG A 70 -1.70 -23.10 -6.64
N GLY A 71 -1.93 -23.07 -7.95
CA GLY A 71 -1.25 -23.90 -8.94
C GLY A 71 -1.75 -25.35 -9.00
N TYR A 72 -2.87 -25.68 -8.36
CA TYR A 72 -3.38 -27.06 -8.30
C TYR A 72 -4.16 -27.48 -9.55
N ALA A 73 -4.78 -26.54 -10.25
CA ALA A 73 -5.71 -26.80 -11.35
C ALA A 73 -5.47 -25.87 -12.54
N ASP A 74 -4.20 -25.69 -12.88
CA ASP A 74 -3.78 -24.96 -14.08
C ASP A 74 -4.19 -25.74 -15.35
N ASP A 75 -4.16 -25.08 -16.51
CA ASP A 75 -4.47 -25.66 -17.84
C ASP A 75 -5.91 -26.21 -18.03
N LEU A 76 -6.87 -25.81 -17.20
CA LEU A 76 -8.29 -26.11 -17.36
C LEU A 76 -9.11 -24.91 -17.85
N THR A 77 -10.18 -25.17 -18.61
CA THR A 77 -11.20 -24.15 -18.88
C THR A 77 -11.97 -23.84 -17.60
N LEU A 78 -12.56 -22.64 -17.49
CA LEU A 78 -13.34 -22.24 -16.32
C LEU A 78 -14.42 -23.28 -15.94
N MET A 79 -15.14 -23.81 -16.93
CA MET A 79 -16.22 -24.77 -16.67
C MET A 79 -15.69 -26.12 -16.22
N ASP A 80 -14.57 -26.57 -16.76
CA ASP A 80 -13.96 -27.84 -16.35
C ASP A 80 -13.36 -27.72 -14.95
N TRP A 81 -12.67 -26.62 -14.66
CA TRP A 81 -12.17 -26.29 -13.32
C TRP A 81 -13.29 -26.32 -12.27
N LEU A 82 -14.42 -25.64 -12.54
CA LEU A 82 -15.57 -25.63 -11.62
C LEU A 82 -16.22 -27.01 -11.44
N ARG A 83 -16.28 -27.83 -12.50
CA ARG A 83 -16.97 -29.13 -12.49
C ARG A 83 -16.13 -30.23 -11.86
N LEU A 84 -14.84 -30.26 -12.18
CA LEU A 84 -13.92 -31.31 -11.72
C LEU A 84 -13.60 -31.19 -10.23
N ARG A 85 -13.93 -30.06 -9.60
CA ARG A 85 -13.73 -29.78 -8.16
C ARG A 85 -12.29 -30.04 -7.72
N VAL A 86 -11.37 -29.73 -8.64
CA VAL A 86 -9.93 -29.69 -8.41
C VAL A 86 -9.58 -28.36 -7.74
#